data_AF-A0A131YP50-F1
#
_entry.id   AF-A0A131YP50-F1
#
_cell.length_a   1.000
_cell.length_b   1.000
_cell.length_c   1.000
_cell.angle_alpha   90.00
_cell.angle_beta   90.00
_cell.angle_gamma   90.00
#
_symmetry.space_group_name_H-M   'P 1'
#
loop_
_entity.id
_entity.type
_entity.pdbx_description
1 polymer ?
#
loop_
_entity_poly.entity_id
_entity_poly.type
_entity_poly.pdbx_seq_one_letter_code
_entity_poly.pdbx_strand_id
1 'polypeptide(L)'
;MTFRFIVFHRSYYYNGKKLSFRLEGDFDPRQKARMTIISKVGTLNQTEEIIFMSKRLTCAVVRVTPNFGSFVKMYDLRIRNSTTREPIESKCLDVFKSRAGRKIYVLYQNRCQYLP
;
A
#
# COMPACT_ATOMS: atom_id res chain seq x y z
N MET A 1 0.35 -23.95 3.06
CA MET A 1 1.60 -23.29 3.43
C MET A 1 1.27 -21.86 3.81
N THR A 2 1.33 -21.51 5.10
CA THR A 2 1.06 -20.14 5.58
C THR A 2 2.40 -19.46 5.75
N PHE A 3 2.75 -18.55 4.85
CA PHE A 3 4.00 -17.81 4.96
C PHE A 3 3.91 -16.86 6.15
N ARG A 4 4.89 -16.94 7.06
CA ARG A 4 5.00 -16.04 8.21
C ARG A 4 5.42 -14.63 7.78
N PHE A 5 6.31 -14.53 6.80
CA PHE A 5 6.80 -13.26 6.29
C PHE A 5 6.91 -13.28 4.75
N ILE A 6 7.07 -12.10 4.16
CA ILE A 6 7.36 -11.89 2.74
C ILE A 6 8.48 -10.87 2.58
N VAL A 7 9.38 -11.12 1.64
CA VAL A 7 10.35 -10.12 1.17
C VAL A 7 9.87 -9.59 -0.16
N PHE A 8 9.81 -8.27 -0.31
CA PHE A 8 9.36 -7.64 -1.54
C PHE A 8 10.12 -6.34 -1.81
N HIS A 9 10.15 -5.95 -3.08
CA HIS A 9 10.62 -4.63 -3.48
C HIS A 9 9.45 -3.67 -3.58
N ARG A 10 9.59 -2.48 -3.00
CA ARG A 10 8.63 -1.39 -3.15
C ARG A 10 9.32 -0.18 -3.74
N SER A 11 8.73 0.33 -4.81
CA SER A 11 9.15 1.58 -5.43
C SER A 11 8.25 2.73 -4.98
N TYR A 12 8.86 3.85 -4.62
CA TYR A 12 8.21 5.11 -4.30
C TYR A 12 8.53 6.11 -5.41
N TYR A 13 7.51 6.81 -5.87
CA TYR A 13 7.64 7.80 -6.93
C TYR A 13 7.51 9.20 -6.30
N TYR A 14 8.60 9.96 -6.33
CA TYR A 14 8.65 11.31 -5.76
C TYR A 14 9.50 12.21 -6.65
N ASN A 15 8.95 13.37 -7.01
CA ASN A 15 9.63 14.39 -7.82
C ASN A 15 10.28 13.82 -9.11
N GLY A 16 9.54 12.96 -9.84
CA GLY A 16 10.02 12.32 -11.07
C GLY A 16 11.07 11.22 -10.88
N LYS A 17 11.46 10.90 -9.64
CA LYS A 17 12.41 9.84 -9.32
C LYS A 17 11.71 8.61 -8.75
N LYS A 18 12.29 7.44 -9.00
CA LYS A 18 11.87 6.14 -8.43
C LYS A 18 12.89 5.71 -7.38
N LEU A 19 12.43 5.55 -6.14
CA LEU A 19 13.24 5.01 -5.04
C LEU A 19 12.75 3.61 -4.71
N SER A 20 13.60 2.60 -4.86
CA SER A 20 13.22 1.21 -4.63
C SER A 20 13.90 0.65 -3.38
N PHE A 21 13.09 0.11 -2.47
CA PHE A 21 13.56 -0.48 -1.22
C PHE A 21 13.21 -1.96 -1.17
N ARG A 22 14.14 -2.78 -0.70
CA ARG A 22 13.89 -4.17 -0.33
C ARG A 22 13.35 -4.18 1.09
N LEU A 23 12.11 -4.61 1.24
CA LEU A 23 11.37 -4.60 2.50
C LEU A 23 11.05 -6.02 2.93
N GLU A 24 10.91 -6.20 4.25
CA GLU A 24 10.41 -7.42 4.85
C GLU A 24 9.07 -7.11 5.53
N GLY A 25 8.07 -7.91 5.24
CA GLY A 25 6.74 -7.82 5.84
C GLY A 25 6.45 -9.08 6.65
N ASP A 26 6.24 -8.93 7.95
CA ASP A 26 5.81 -10.02 8.84
C ASP A 26 4.28 -9.99 8.96
N PHE A 27 3.61 -11.11 8.69
CA PHE A 27 2.15 -11.20 8.76
C PHE A 27 1.70 -11.48 10.19
N ASP A 28 0.67 -10.77 10.65
CA ASP A 28 0.08 -11.04 11.96
C ASP A 28 -0.66 -12.39 11.92
N PRO A 29 -0.27 -13.38 12.75
CA PRO A 29 -0.89 -14.71 12.74
C PRO A 29 -2.34 -14.70 13.22
N ARG A 30 -2.74 -13.67 13.98
CA ARG A 30 -4.12 -13.49 14.48
C ARG A 30 -4.94 -12.60 13.55
N GLN A 31 -4.30 -11.68 12.83
CA GLN A 31 -4.94 -10.74 11.92
C GLN A 31 -4.40 -10.88 10.50
N LYS A 32 -4.99 -11.81 9.72
CA LYS A 32 -4.53 -12.12 8.34
C LYS A 32 -4.45 -10.92 7.39
N ALA A 33 -5.21 -9.85 7.66
CA ALA A 33 -5.21 -8.63 6.87
C ALA A 33 -4.07 -7.65 7.24
N ARG A 34 -3.30 -7.94 8.28
CA ARG A 34 -2.30 -7.06 8.87
C ARG A 34 -0.88 -7.58 8.62
N MET A 35 -0.02 -6.66 8.19
CA MET A 35 1.41 -6.90 7.95
C MET A 35 2.23 -5.78 8.57
N THR A 36 3.28 -6.14 9.30
CA THR A 36 4.26 -5.19 9.83
C THR A 36 5.46 -5.15 8.90
N ILE A 37 5.79 -3.96 8.40
CA ILE A 37 6.91 -3.76 7.48
C ILE A 37 8.10 -3.24 8.27
N ILE A 38 9.24 -3.93 8.10
CA ILE A 38 10.53 -3.59 8.69
C ILE A 38 11.54 -3.39 7.56
N SER A 39 12.14 -2.21 7.50
CA SER A 39 13.34 -1.96 6.68
C SER A 39 14.58 -2.45 7.41
N LYS A 40 15.44 -3.25 6.76
CA LYS A 40 16.75 -3.66 7.30
C LYS A 40 17.66 -2.47 7.65
N VAL A 41 17.39 -1.29 7.08
CA VAL A 41 18.13 -0.04 7.33
C VAL A 41 17.47 0.80 8.43
N GLY A 42 16.46 0.27 9.13
CA GLY A 42 15.82 0.92 10.30
C GLY A 42 14.93 2.14 10.01
N THR A 43 14.89 2.61 8.76
CA THR A 43 14.21 3.86 8.37
C THR A 43 12.71 3.76 8.13
N LEU A 44 12.18 2.56 7.86
CA LEU A 44 10.75 2.34 7.63
C LEU A 44 10.24 1.27 8.59
N ASN A 45 9.39 1.70 9.52
CA ASN A 45 8.68 0.83 10.46
C ASN A 45 7.21 1.25 10.45
N GLN A 46 6.35 0.41 9.89
CA GLN A 46 4.92 0.71 9.76
C GLN A 46 4.08 -0.56 9.74
N THR A 47 2.84 -0.42 10.18
CA THR A 47 1.80 -1.45 10.03
C THR A 47 0.94 -1.14 8.81
N GLU A 48 0.67 -2.14 7.99
CA GLU A 48 -0.29 -2.10 6.89
C GLU A 48 -1.44 -3.07 7.14
N GLU A 49 -2.68 -2.59 7.00
CA GLU A 49 -3.88 -3.39 7.23
C GLU A 49 -4.84 -3.25 6.03
N ILE A 50 -5.20 -4.35 5.38
CA ILE A 50 -6.22 -4.35 4.33
C ILE A 50 -7.59 -4.18 4.99
N ILE A 51 -8.21 -3.02 4.78
CA ILE A 51 -9.54 -2.72 5.34
C ILE A 51 -10.68 -3.01 4.35
N PHE A 52 -10.33 -3.10 3.07
CA PHE A 52 -11.25 -3.51 2.00
C PHE A 52 -10.46 -4.08 0.83
N MET A 53 -11.00 -5.13 0.22
CA MET A 53 -10.46 -5.75 -0.98
C MET A 53 -11.59 -6.06 -1.94
N SER A 54 -11.42 -5.68 -3.20
CA SER A 54 -12.36 -6.03 -4.27
C SER A 54 -12.47 -7.54 -4.43
N LYS A 55 -13.66 -8.05 -4.80
CA LYS A 55 -13.86 -9.49 -5.06
C LYS A 55 -13.05 -9.97 -6.27
N ARG A 56 -12.83 -9.10 -7.25
CA ARG A 56 -12.01 -9.38 -8.45
C ARG A 56 -10.50 -9.22 -8.18
N LEU A 57 -10.10 -8.84 -6.97
CA LEU A 57 -8.70 -8.63 -6.57
C LEU A 57 -7.97 -7.60 -7.46
N THR A 58 -8.69 -6.61 -7.97
CA THR A 58 -8.15 -5.53 -8.83
C THR A 58 -7.67 -4.34 -7.99
N CYS A 59 -8.28 -4.14 -6.83
CA CYS A 59 -7.95 -3.06 -5.90
C CYS A 59 -8.14 -3.46 -4.45
N ALA A 60 -7.41 -2.77 -3.57
CA ALA A 60 -7.53 -2.85 -2.13
C ALA A 60 -7.33 -1.48 -1.47
N VAL A 61 -8.01 -1.25 -0.36
CA VAL A 61 -7.78 -0.09 0.51
C VAL A 61 -6.98 -0.56 1.70
N VAL A 62 -5.81 0.05 1.89
CA VAL A 62 -4.84 -0.32 2.94
C VAL A 62 -4.69 0.83 3.91
N ARG A 63 -4.92 0.58 5.19
CA ARG A 63 -4.59 1.51 6.27
C ARG A 63 -3.11 1.39 6.58
N VAL A 64 -2.39 2.50 6.53
CA VAL A 64 -0.96 2.59 6.81
C VAL A 64 -0.79 3.37 8.11
N THR A 65 -0.19 2.71 9.12
CA THR A 65 0.09 3.30 10.43
C THR A 65 1.60 3.32 10.64
N PRO A 66 2.25 4.49 10.58
CA PRO A 66 3.66 4.62 10.94
C PRO A 66 3.87 4.26 12.41
N ASN A 67 4.95 3.54 12.73
CA ASN A 67 5.27 3.18 14.11
C ASN A 67 6.10 4.26 14.84
N PHE A 68 6.29 5.44 14.23
CA PHE A 68 7.03 6.57 14.79
C PHE A 68 6.09 7.72 15.17
N GLY A 69 5.56 7.70 16.40
CA GLY A 69 5.02 8.86 17.14
C GLY A 69 3.82 9.63 16.57
N SER A 70 3.44 9.41 15.31
CA SER A 70 2.35 10.10 14.63
C SER A 70 1.10 9.23 14.63
N PHE A 71 0.05 9.70 15.28
CA PHE A 71 -1.29 9.09 15.25
C PHE A 71 -2.00 9.26 13.90
N VAL A 72 -1.35 9.86 12.90
CA VAL A 72 -1.96 10.11 11.59
C VAL A 72 -2.08 8.81 10.81
N LYS A 73 -3.30 8.29 10.77
CA LYS A 73 -3.67 7.15 9.92
C LYS A 73 -3.69 7.61 8.46
N MET A 74 -2.84 7.01 7.65
CA MET A 74 -2.88 7.17 6.20
C MET A 74 -3.65 6.01 5.58
N TYR A 75 -4.19 6.25 4.39
CA TYR A 75 -4.85 5.22 3.61
C TYR A 75 -4.28 5.23 2.21
N ASP A 76 -4.02 4.04 1.68
CA ASP A 76 -3.64 3.82 0.30
C ASP A 76 -4.80 3.17 -0.43
N LEU A 77 -5.08 3.65 -1.64
CA LEU A 77 -5.82 2.88 -2.64
C LEU A 77 -4.80 2.22 -3.57
N ARG A 78 -4.68 0.89 -3.47
CA ARG A 78 -3.73 0.11 -4.27
C ARG A 78 -4.46 -0.59 -5.40
N ILE A 79 -3.92 -0.49 -6.61
CA ILE A 79 -4.44 -1.13 -7.82
C ILE A 79 -3.47 -2.21 -8.26
N ARG A 80 -3.99 -3.36 -8.68
CA ARG A 80 -3.20 -4.45 -9.22
C ARG A 80 -2.61 -4.05 -10.56
N ASN A 81 -1.32 -4.33 -10.76
CA ASN A 81 -0.61 -3.88 -11.97
C ASN A 81 -1.31 -4.30 -13.27
N SER A 82 -1.83 -5.54 -13.32
CA SER A 82 -2.54 -6.10 -14.49
C SER A 82 -3.84 -5.37 -14.84
N THR A 83 -4.41 -4.59 -13.93
CA THR A 83 -5.68 -3.86 -14.13
C THR A 83 -5.50 -2.34 -14.07
N THR A 84 -4.27 -1.84 -14.16
CA THR A 84 -3.98 -0.39 -14.11
C THR A 84 -4.56 0.40 -15.28
N ARG A 85 -4.90 -0.28 -16.39
CA ARG A 85 -5.57 0.32 -17.56
C ARG A 85 -7.10 0.24 -17.47
N GLU A 86 -7.64 -0.51 -16.52
CA GLU A 86 -9.08 -0.61 -16.29
C GLU A 86 -9.56 0.51 -15.36
N PRO A 87 -10.84 0.92 -15.44
CA PRO A 87 -11.45 1.77 -14.43
C PRO A 87 -11.35 1.14 -13.04
N ILE A 88 -11.01 1.95 -12.03
CA ILE A 88 -11.00 1.50 -10.65
C ILE A 88 -12.43 1.17 -10.22
N GLU A 89 -12.63 0.02 -9.57
CA GLU A 89 -13.94 -0.36 -9.03
C GLU A 89 -14.47 0.70 -8.06
N SER A 90 -15.70 1.16 -8.28
CA SER A 90 -16.36 2.22 -7.51
C SER A 90 -16.29 1.96 -6.01
N LYS A 91 -16.52 0.72 -5.58
CA LYS A 91 -16.52 0.35 -4.17
C LYS A 91 -15.15 0.57 -3.49
N CYS A 92 -14.03 0.36 -4.18
CA CYS A 92 -12.72 0.69 -3.65
C CYS A 92 -12.54 2.21 -3.49
N LEU A 93 -12.99 2.98 -4.48
CA LEU A 93 -12.96 4.44 -4.42
C LEU A 93 -13.83 4.98 -3.29
N ASP A 94 -15.04 4.46 -3.11
CA ASP A 94 -15.97 4.91 -2.07
C ASP A 94 -15.42 4.62 -0.67
N VAL A 95 -14.92 3.40 -0.44
CA VAL A 95 -14.27 3.06 0.82
C VAL A 95 -13.04 3.93 1.05
N PHE A 96 -12.18 4.12 0.04
CA PHE A 96 -11.01 4.97 0.17
C PHE A 96 -11.36 6.43 0.52
N LYS A 97 -12.30 7.04 -0.23
CA LYS A 97 -12.75 8.43 0.00
C LYS A 97 -13.38 8.62 1.38
N SER A 98 -14.12 7.62 1.88
CA SER A 98 -14.69 7.65 3.23
C SER A 98 -13.64 7.66 4.35
N ARG A 99 -12.38 7.29 4.05
CA ARG A 99 -11.30 7.13 5.03
C ARG A 99 -10.18 8.17 4.88
N ALA A 100 -9.80 8.52 3.64
CA ALA A 100 -8.67 9.40 3.34
C ALA A 100 -8.91 10.88 3.71
N GLY A 101 -10.16 11.27 3.98
CA GLY A 101 -10.51 12.66 4.26
C GLY A 101 -10.37 13.54 3.01
N ARG A 102 -10.04 14.82 3.20
CA ARG A 102 -10.05 15.83 2.11
C ARG A 102 -8.80 15.86 1.24
N LYS A 103 -7.64 15.43 1.76
CA LYS A 103 -6.36 15.49 1.02
C LYS A 103 -6.07 14.12 0.40
N ILE A 104 -6.22 14.03 -0.91
CA ILE A 104 -5.94 12.82 -1.71
C ILE A 104 -4.80 13.13 -2.67
N TYR A 105 -3.78 12.25 -2.71
CA TYR A 105 -2.65 12.37 -3.61
C TYR A 105 -2.67 11.23 -4.62
N VAL A 106 -2.66 11.57 -5.93
CA VAL A 106 -2.53 10.58 -7.01
C VAL A 106 -1.05 10.32 -7.24
N LEU A 107 -0.54 9.21 -6.69
CA LEU A 107 0.89 8.88 -6.73
C LEU A 107 1.32 8.13 -8.00
N TYR A 108 0.40 7.41 -8.64
CA TYR A 108 0.69 6.60 -9.81
C TYR A 108 0.10 7.23 -11.07
N GLN A 109 0.91 7.26 -12.14
CA GLN A 109 0.52 7.67 -13.48
C GLN A 109 1.08 6.65 -14.47
N ASN A 110 0.52 6.55 -15.68
CA ASN A 110 1.01 5.59 -16.69
C ASN A 110 2.51 5.73 -16.97
N ARG A 111 3.06 6.95 -16.87
CA ARG A 111 4.51 7.21 -17.01
C ARG A 111 5.38 6.53 -15.95
N CYS A 112 4.84 6.19 -14.78
CA CYS A 112 5.59 5.54 -13.70
C CYS A 112 6.14 4.16 -14.11
N GLN A 113 5.54 3.49 -15.10
CA GLN A 113 6.05 2.23 -15.64
C GLN A 113 7.38 2.39 -16.37
N TYR A 114 7.70 3.60 -16.82
CA TYR A 114 8.88 3.91 -17.64
C TYR A 114 9.92 4.75 -16.91
N LEU A 115 9.71 5.02 -15.60
CA LEU A 115 10.69 5.75 -14.81
C LEU A 115 11.90 4.84 -14.52
N PRO A 116 13.13 5.34 -14.73
CA PRO A 116 14.37 4.59 -14.50
C PRO A 116 14.50 4.16 -13.04
#